data_AF-A0A317Z5M4-F1
#
_entry.id   AF-A0A317Z5M4-F1
#
_cell.length_a   1.000
_cell.length_b   1.000
_cell.length_c   1.000
_cell.angle_alpha   90.00
_cell.angle_beta   90.00
_cell.angle_gamma   90.00
#
_symmetry.space_group_name_H-M   'P 1'
#
loop_
_entity.id
_entity.type
_entity.pdbx_description
1 polymer ?
#
loop_
_entity_poly.entity_id
_entity_poly.type
_entity_poly.pdbx_seq_one_letter_code
_entity_poly.pdbx_strand_id
1 'polypeptide(L)'
;VIGIISFFAWGLGYFGQPHILVRFMSIRTVKLFPLTRRIGIAWMIVGLLGAVLVGLLGIAFVPAQGVHIQDPETLFILMSQLLFHPLVGGFLLAAILAAIMSTISSQLLVTSSSLTEDFYKLIRGDKANAAAHEKEFVLVGRISVMIVAVAAIAIAWTPNNTILNLVG
;
A
#
# COMPACT_ATOMS: atom_id res chain seq x y z
N VAL A 1 23.41 2.58 8.58
CA VAL A 1 23.83 1.20 8.21
C VAL A 1 22.73 0.19 8.49
N ILE A 2 22.13 0.18 9.69
CA ILE A 2 20.98 -0.69 10.03
C ILE A 2 19.80 -0.47 9.06
N GLY A 3 19.37 0.78 8.82
CA GLY A 3 18.29 1.07 7.87
C GLY A 3 18.54 0.55 6.45
N ILE A 4 19.77 0.60 5.94
CA ILE A 4 20.12 0.08 4.60
C ILE A 4 19.93 -1.44 4.56
N ILE A 5 20.39 -2.16 5.58
CA ILE A 5 20.22 -3.62 5.68
C ILE A 5 18.73 -3.98 5.83
N SER A 6 17.96 -3.21 6.62
CA SER A 6 16.52 -3.37 6.77
C SER A 6 15.77 -3.17 5.44
N PHE A 7 16.14 -2.18 4.63
CA PHE A 7 15.56 -1.97 3.30
C PHE A 7 15.86 -3.13 2.32
N PHE A 8 17.07 -3.70 2.36
CA PHE A 8 17.40 -4.89 1.57
C PHE A 8 16.60 -6.13 2.02
N ALA A 9 16.43 -6.31 3.33
CA ALA A 9 15.60 -7.39 3.88
C ALA A 9 14.13 -7.26 3.46
N TRP A 10 13.59 -6.03 3.46
CA TRP A 10 12.26 -5.72 2.95
C TRP A 10 12.11 -6.04 1.46
N GLY A 11 13.09 -5.64 0.64
CA GLY A 11 13.09 -5.91 -0.81
C GLY A 11 13.08 -7.39 -1.14
N LEU A 12 13.82 -8.22 -0.39
CA LEU A 12 13.81 -9.67 -0.56
C LEU A 12 12.48 -10.31 -0.09
N GLY A 13 11.90 -9.84 1.01
CA GLY A 13 10.63 -10.34 1.51
C GLY A 13 9.41 -10.04 0.63
N TYR A 14 9.47 -8.95 -0.17
CA TYR A 14 8.38 -8.54 -1.06
C TYR A 14 8.00 -9.63 -2.09
N PHE A 15 8.98 -10.41 -2.58
CA PHE A 15 8.74 -11.48 -3.55
C PHE A 15 7.93 -12.66 -2.98
N GLY A 16 7.93 -12.84 -1.65
CA GLY A 16 7.19 -13.91 -0.97
C GLY A 16 5.76 -13.55 -0.60
N GLN A 17 5.35 -12.30 -0.76
CA GLN A 17 4.04 -11.86 -0.29
C GLN A 17 2.91 -12.36 -1.21
N PRO A 18 1.86 -13.00 -0.67
CA PRO A 18 0.77 -13.58 -1.49
C PRO A 18 0.12 -12.58 -2.45
N HIS A 19 0.00 -11.32 -2.02
CA HIS A 19 -0.65 -10.26 -2.80
C HIS A 19 0.07 -9.95 -4.15
N ILE A 20 1.38 -10.18 -4.24
CA ILE A 20 2.16 -10.06 -5.49
C ILE A 20 2.19 -11.38 -6.24
N LEU A 21 2.34 -12.49 -5.52
CA LEU A 21 2.43 -13.84 -6.08
C LEU A 21 1.16 -14.22 -6.86
N VAL A 22 -0.03 -13.89 -6.32
CA VAL A 22 -1.32 -14.12 -7.00
C VAL A 22 -1.43 -13.32 -8.31
N ARG A 23 -0.87 -12.11 -8.37
CA ARG A 23 -0.84 -11.32 -9.61
C ARG A 23 0.03 -11.99 -10.67
N PHE A 24 1.18 -12.55 -10.31
CA PHE A 24 2.01 -13.32 -11.24
C PHE A 24 1.34 -14.64 -11.68
N MET A 25 0.63 -15.32 -10.79
CA MET A 25 -0.09 -16.56 -11.11
C MET A 25 -1.30 -16.33 -12.05
N SER A 26 -1.83 -15.10 -12.12
CA SER A 26 -2.93 -14.76 -13.02
C SER A 26 -2.52 -14.64 -14.50
N ILE A 27 -1.22 -14.70 -14.81
CA ILE A 27 -0.70 -14.57 -16.18
C ILE A 27 -1.02 -15.83 -16.99
N ARG A 28 -1.82 -15.67 -18.06
CA ARG A 28 -2.34 -16.77 -18.89
C ARG A 28 -1.25 -17.61 -19.58
N THR A 29 -0.13 -16.99 -19.96
CA THR A 29 0.94 -17.64 -20.73
C THR A 29 2.30 -17.11 -20.35
N VAL A 30 3.27 -17.99 -20.10
CA VAL A 30 4.66 -17.63 -19.76
C VAL A 30 5.32 -16.72 -20.82
N LYS A 31 4.92 -16.83 -22.08
CA LYS A 31 5.37 -15.96 -23.19
C LYS A 31 5.04 -14.47 -22.97
N LEU A 32 4.01 -14.14 -22.19
CA LEU A 32 3.62 -12.75 -21.88
C LEU A 32 4.43 -12.16 -20.71
N PHE A 33 5.08 -13.00 -19.91
CA PHE A 33 5.85 -12.59 -18.75
C PHE A 33 6.90 -11.49 -19.02
N PRO A 34 7.75 -11.58 -20.07
CA PRO A 34 8.73 -10.51 -20.33
C PRO A 34 8.07 -9.18 -20.72
N LEU A 35 6.92 -9.21 -21.39
CA LEU A 35 6.17 -8.01 -21.75
C LEU A 35 5.54 -7.37 -20.50
N THR A 36 4.83 -8.16 -19.68
CA THR A 36 4.22 -7.71 -18.42
C THR A 36 5.27 -7.12 -17.48
N ARG A 37 6.43 -7.76 -17.36
CA ARG A 37 7.56 -7.25 -16.57
C ARG A 37 8.05 -5.89 -17.08
N ARG A 38 8.26 -5.75 -18.40
CA ARG A 38 8.74 -4.48 -18.98
C ARG A 38 7.76 -3.34 -18.72
N ILE A 39 6.46 -3.58 -18.91
CA ILE A 39 5.43 -2.58 -18.67
C ILE A 39 5.39 -2.18 -17.18
N GLY A 40 5.37 -3.16 -16.29
CA GLY A 40 5.33 -2.91 -14.85
C GLY A 40 6.56 -2.16 -14.33
N ILE A 41 7.76 -2.60 -14.73
CA ILE A 41 9.01 -1.95 -14.32
C ILE A 41 9.14 -0.55 -14.93
N ALA A 42 8.75 -0.35 -16.20
CA ALA A 42 8.80 0.97 -16.82
C ALA A 42 7.92 1.98 -16.08
N TRP A 43 6.68 1.59 -15.74
CA TRP A 43 5.79 2.44 -14.95
C TRP A 43 6.31 2.72 -13.54
N MET A 44 6.92 1.72 -12.90
CA MET A 44 7.55 1.89 -11.58
C MET A 44 8.72 2.88 -11.63
N ILE A 45 9.58 2.79 -12.64
CA ILE A 45 10.71 3.72 -12.84
C ILE A 45 10.20 5.15 -13.04
N VAL A 46 9.19 5.33 -13.89
CA VAL A 46 8.60 6.67 -14.13
C VAL A 46 8.02 7.26 -12.84
N GLY A 47 7.30 6.46 -12.05
CA GLY A 47 6.75 6.91 -10.76
C GLY A 47 7.83 7.27 -9.75
N LEU A 48 8.87 6.44 -9.61
CA LEU A 48 10.00 6.70 -8.70
C LEU A 48 10.80 7.93 -9.11
N LEU A 49 11.08 8.10 -10.40
CA LEU A 49 11.76 9.30 -10.90
C LEU A 49 10.94 10.55 -10.61
N GLY A 50 9.62 10.52 -10.82
CA GLY A 50 8.73 11.61 -10.46
C GLY A 50 8.79 11.96 -8.98
N ALA A 51 8.73 10.97 -8.10
CA ALA A 51 8.81 11.16 -6.65
C ALA A 51 10.16 11.78 -6.23
N VAL A 52 11.27 11.29 -6.77
CA VAL A 52 12.61 11.83 -6.48
C VAL A 52 12.74 13.28 -6.97
N LEU A 53 12.25 13.58 -8.17
CA LEU A 53 12.28 14.94 -8.71
C LEU A 53 11.46 15.91 -7.85
N VAL A 54 10.27 15.52 -7.40
CA VAL A 54 9.47 16.36 -6.48
C VAL A 54 10.19 16.57 -5.15
N GLY A 55 10.83 15.53 -4.60
CA GLY A 55 11.64 15.66 -3.40
C GLY A 55 12.81 16.64 -3.57
N LEU A 56 13.56 16.53 -4.67
CA LEU A 56 14.68 17.42 -4.99
C LEU A 56 14.23 18.87 -5.21
N LEU A 57 13.13 19.08 -5.94
CA LEU A 57 12.55 20.41 -6.13
C LEU A 57 12.07 21.00 -4.80
N GLY A 58 11.46 20.19 -3.94
CA GLY A 58 11.04 20.61 -2.62
C GLY A 58 12.19 21.09 -1.74
N ILE A 59 13.34 20.41 -1.75
CA ILE A 59 14.53 20.83 -1.00
C ILE A 59 15.02 22.23 -1.44
N ALA A 60 14.95 22.54 -2.74
CA ALA A 60 15.38 23.85 -3.25
C ALA A 60 14.31 24.94 -3.06
N PHE A 61 13.03 24.59 -3.17
CA PHE A 61 11.92 25.54 -3.24
C PHE A 61 11.37 25.94 -1.86
N VAL A 62 11.37 25.02 -0.90
CA VAL A 62 10.84 25.23 0.46
C VAL A 62 11.62 26.31 1.25
N PRO A 63 12.97 26.30 1.27
CA PRO A 63 13.74 27.37 1.90
C PRO A 63 13.57 28.71 1.21
N ALA A 64 13.39 28.72 -0.11
CA ALA A 64 13.21 29.94 -0.91
C ALA A 64 11.88 30.65 -0.62
N GLN A 65 10.86 29.93 -0.15
CA GLN A 65 9.57 30.51 0.26
C GLN A 65 9.46 30.78 1.76
N GLY A 66 10.48 30.44 2.56
CA GLY A 66 10.46 30.63 4.02
C GLY A 66 9.47 29.73 4.77
N VAL A 67 8.96 28.68 4.13
CA VAL A 67 8.02 27.73 4.75
C VAL A 67 8.83 26.64 5.44
N HIS A 68 8.56 26.38 6.72
CA HIS A 68 9.19 25.28 7.46
C HIS A 68 8.29 24.05 7.40
N ILE A 69 8.74 22.97 6.76
CA ILE A 69 8.00 21.71 6.71
C ILE A 69 8.36 20.88 7.94
N GLN A 70 7.38 20.63 8.81
CA GLN A 70 7.54 19.76 9.98
C GLN A 70 7.53 18.28 9.60
N ASP A 71 6.77 17.90 8.57
CA ASP A 71 6.66 16.52 8.07
C ASP A 71 7.03 16.43 6.58
N PRO A 72 8.21 15.86 6.25
CA PRO A 72 8.65 15.66 4.88
C PRO A 72 7.67 14.87 4.00
N GLU A 73 6.80 14.04 4.58
CA GLU A 73 5.81 13.24 3.83
C GLU A 73 4.70 14.11 3.22
N THR A 74 4.46 15.30 3.78
CA THR A 74 3.46 16.25 3.28
C THR A 74 3.97 17.17 2.16
N LEU A 75 5.26 17.10 1.83
CA LEU A 75 5.91 17.97 0.84
C LEU A 75 5.21 17.96 -0.52
N PHE A 76 4.83 16.77 -1.01
CA PHE A 76 4.14 16.64 -2.29
C PHE A 76 2.79 17.37 -2.28
N ILE A 77 2.03 17.23 -1.19
CA ILE A 77 0.71 17.87 -1.03
C ILE A 77 0.87 19.38 -1.02
N LEU A 78 1.83 19.90 -0.25
CA LEU A 78 2.11 21.33 -0.17
C LEU A 78 2.55 21.90 -1.53
N MET A 79 3.50 21.24 -2.21
CA MET A 79 3.97 21.66 -3.53
C MET A 79 2.85 21.61 -4.57
N SER A 80 1.99 20.60 -4.52
CA SER A 80 0.83 20.50 -5.41
C SER A 80 -0.16 21.64 -5.23
N GLN A 81 -0.33 22.16 -4.02
CA GLN A 81 -1.24 23.27 -3.74
C GLN A 81 -0.63 24.64 -4.06
N LEU A 82 0.70 24.77 -3.95
CA LEU A 82 1.41 26.02 -4.20
C LEU A 82 1.72 26.25 -5.69
N LEU A 83 2.08 25.19 -6.43
CA LEU A 83 2.48 25.31 -7.84
C LEU A 83 1.30 25.25 -8.81
N PHE A 84 0.18 24.64 -8.42
CA PHE A 84 -0.96 24.45 -9.31
C PHE A 84 -2.18 25.25 -8.86
N HIS A 85 -3.07 25.54 -9.82
CA HIS A 85 -4.37 26.14 -9.54
C HIS A 85 -5.19 25.23 -8.60
N PRO A 86 -6.01 25.79 -7.67
CA PRO A 86 -6.78 25.01 -6.68
C PRO A 86 -7.57 23.83 -7.24
N LEU A 87 -8.11 23.94 -8.45
CA LEU A 87 -8.82 22.84 -9.14
C LEU A 87 -7.91 21.64 -9.44
N VAL A 88 -6.69 21.91 -9.91
CA VAL A 88 -5.70 20.86 -10.22
C VAL A 88 -5.09 20.32 -8.92
N GLY A 89 -4.82 21.17 -7.94
CA GLY A 89 -4.36 20.75 -6.61
C GLY A 89 -5.38 19.82 -5.92
N GLY A 90 -6.66 20.14 -5.99
CA GLY A 90 -7.74 19.27 -5.49
C GLY A 90 -7.83 17.95 -6.24
N PHE A 91 -7.69 17.96 -7.56
CA PHE A 91 -7.66 16.74 -8.37
C PHE A 91 -6.47 15.83 -8.01
N LEU A 92 -5.27 16.40 -7.82
CA LEU A 92 -4.08 15.67 -7.41
C LEU A 92 -4.25 15.06 -6.01
N LEU A 93 -4.84 15.80 -5.07
CA LEU A 93 -5.16 15.29 -3.74
C LEU A 93 -6.14 14.11 -3.81
N ALA A 94 -7.19 14.23 -4.63
CA ALA A 94 -8.13 13.14 -4.87
C ALA A 94 -7.45 11.92 -5.52
N ALA A 95 -6.50 12.12 -6.43
CA ALA A 95 -5.74 11.04 -7.05
C ALA A 95 -4.87 10.28 -6.03
N ILE A 96 -4.23 10.98 -5.10
CA ILE A 96 -3.46 10.34 -4.01
C ILE A 96 -4.39 9.52 -3.12
N LEU A 97 -5.52 10.08 -2.69
CA LEU A 97 -6.50 9.36 -1.87
C LEU A 97 -7.03 8.12 -2.61
N ALA A 98 -7.31 8.22 -3.90
CA ALA A 98 -7.73 7.09 -4.73
C ALA A 98 -6.64 6.00 -4.81
N ALA A 99 -5.37 6.38 -4.96
CA ALA A 99 -4.25 5.45 -4.98
C ALA A 99 -4.05 4.73 -3.63
N ILE A 100 -4.20 5.46 -2.52
CA ILE A 100 -4.15 4.91 -1.16
C ILE A 100 -5.30 3.90 -0.96
N MET A 101 -6.53 4.26 -1.34
CA MET A 101 -7.69 3.36 -1.22
C MET A 101 -7.54 2.08 -2.05
N SER A 102 -6.95 2.17 -3.24
CA SER A 102 -6.64 1.00 -4.08
C SER A 102 -5.69 0.03 -3.38
N THR A 103 -4.65 0.56 -2.73
CA THR A 103 -3.69 -0.24 -1.96
C THR A 103 -4.33 -0.84 -0.71
N ILE A 104 -5.01 -0.02 0.10
CA ILE A 104 -5.70 -0.46 1.33
C ILE A 104 -6.70 -1.58 1.03
N SER A 105 -7.51 -1.44 -0.03
CA SER A 105 -8.51 -2.44 -0.40
C SER A 105 -7.87 -3.80 -0.69
N SER A 106 -6.74 -3.80 -1.41
CA SER A 106 -6.02 -5.04 -1.71
C SER A 106 -5.38 -5.69 -0.47
N GLN A 107 -4.84 -4.90 0.45
CA GLN A 107 -4.23 -5.39 1.68
C GLN A 107 -5.29 -5.92 2.66
N LEU A 108 -6.41 -5.19 2.83
CA LEU A 108 -7.54 -5.64 3.64
C LEU A 108 -8.14 -6.95 3.12
N LEU A 109 -8.25 -7.11 1.79
CA LEU A 109 -8.75 -8.35 1.19
C LEU A 109 -7.84 -9.54 1.53
N VAL A 110 -6.52 -9.37 1.41
CA VAL A 110 -5.55 -10.44 1.69
C VAL A 110 -5.49 -10.78 3.17
N THR A 111 -5.44 -9.79 4.06
CA THR A 111 -5.47 -10.03 5.50
C THR A 111 -6.77 -10.71 5.90
N SER A 112 -7.91 -10.27 5.36
CA SER A 112 -9.19 -10.90 5.62
C SER A 112 -9.25 -12.33 5.12
N SER A 113 -8.76 -12.64 3.91
CA SER A 113 -8.81 -14.02 3.41
C SER A 113 -7.97 -14.95 4.28
N SER A 114 -6.76 -14.54 4.67
CA SER A 114 -5.91 -15.33 5.56
C SER A 114 -6.56 -15.52 6.94
N LEU A 115 -7.09 -14.44 7.53
CA LEU A 115 -7.74 -14.52 8.84
C LEU A 115 -9.03 -15.35 8.79
N THR A 116 -9.78 -15.29 7.68
CA THR A 116 -10.99 -16.11 7.49
C THR A 116 -10.64 -17.58 7.31
N GLU A 117 -9.64 -17.92 6.49
CA GLU A 117 -9.18 -19.30 6.34
C GLU A 117 -8.67 -19.88 7.67
N ASP A 118 -7.89 -19.09 8.41
CA ASP A 118 -7.32 -19.51 9.70
C ASP A 118 -8.40 -19.68 10.77
N PHE A 119 -9.33 -18.72 10.92
CA PHE A 119 -10.44 -18.84 11.87
C PHE A 119 -11.45 -19.92 11.46
N TYR A 120 -11.72 -20.10 10.16
CA TYR A 120 -12.63 -21.14 9.67
C TYR A 120 -12.06 -22.54 9.97
N LYS A 121 -10.76 -22.75 9.74
CA LYS A 121 -10.05 -23.98 10.12
C LYS A 121 -10.01 -24.18 11.64
N LEU A 122 -9.80 -23.11 12.40
CA LEU A 122 -9.75 -23.14 13.87
C LEU A 122 -11.10 -23.52 14.52
N ILE A 123 -12.21 -22.99 13.98
CA ILE A 123 -13.55 -23.22 14.55
C ILE A 123 -14.12 -24.59 14.15
N ARG A 124 -13.82 -25.09 12.94
CA ARG A 124 -14.53 -26.25 12.36
C ARG A 124 -13.67 -27.49 12.15
N GLY A 125 -12.35 -27.39 12.39
CA GLY A 125 -11.37 -28.44 12.14
C GLY A 125 -11.20 -28.79 10.66
N ASP A 126 -10.18 -29.57 10.32
CA ASP A 126 -9.76 -29.94 8.94
C ASP A 126 -10.84 -30.66 8.07
N LYS A 127 -12.09 -30.77 8.54
CA LYS A 127 -13.20 -31.50 7.87
C LYS A 127 -14.35 -30.62 7.42
N ALA A 128 -14.10 -29.35 7.11
CA ALA A 128 -15.16 -28.43 6.70
C ALA A 128 -15.23 -28.27 5.18
N ASN A 129 -16.15 -29.01 4.54
CA ASN A 129 -16.51 -28.84 3.12
C ASN A 129 -16.98 -27.39 2.87
N ALA A 130 -16.13 -26.56 2.24
CA ALA A 130 -16.39 -25.16 1.94
C ALA A 130 -17.66 -24.93 1.08
N ALA A 131 -18.08 -25.94 0.31
CA ALA A 131 -19.24 -25.85 -0.59
C ALA A 131 -20.61 -25.77 0.12
N ALA A 132 -20.72 -26.20 1.38
CA ALA A 132 -22.01 -26.23 2.09
C ALA A 132 -22.34 -24.93 2.85
N HIS A 133 -21.36 -24.03 3.06
CA HIS A 133 -21.47 -22.90 3.99
C HIS A 133 -20.88 -21.59 3.43
N GLU A 134 -21.05 -21.33 2.13
CA GLU A 134 -20.59 -20.09 1.48
C GLU A 134 -21.09 -18.82 2.19
N LYS A 135 -22.34 -18.81 2.68
CA LYS A 135 -22.91 -17.68 3.43
C LYS A 135 -22.24 -17.42 4.77
N GLU A 136 -21.88 -18.48 5.50
CA GLU A 136 -21.23 -18.38 6.80
C GLU A 136 -19.76 -17.97 6.63
N PHE A 137 -19.09 -18.53 5.62
CA PHE A 137 -17.72 -18.15 5.24
C PHE A 137 -17.61 -16.66 4.88
N VAL A 138 -18.55 -16.14 4.08
CA VAL A 138 -18.61 -14.71 3.75
C VAL A 138 -18.92 -13.85 4.97
N LEU A 139 -19.77 -14.30 5.89
CA LEU A 139 -20.07 -13.58 7.13
C LEU A 139 -18.84 -13.47 8.04
N VAL A 140 -18.14 -14.59 8.26
CA VAL A 140 -16.88 -14.63 9.03
C VAL A 140 -15.84 -13.72 8.38
N GLY A 141 -15.72 -13.74 7.05
CA GLY A 141 -14.83 -12.84 6.33
C GLY A 141 -15.16 -11.36 6.56
N ARG A 142 -16.43 -10.96 6.47
CA ARG A 142 -16.84 -9.58 6.73
C ARG A 142 -16.52 -9.13 8.17
N ILE A 143 -16.73 -9.99 9.16
CA ILE A 143 -16.41 -9.72 10.57
C ILE A 143 -14.89 -9.57 10.75
N SER A 144 -14.10 -10.46 10.14
CA SER A 144 -12.64 -10.39 10.15
C SER A 144 -12.12 -9.08 9.56
N VAL A 145 -12.62 -8.63 8.40
CA VAL A 145 -12.29 -7.31 7.82
C VAL A 145 -12.59 -6.21 8.83
N MET A 146 -13.76 -6.25 9.46
CA MET A 146 -14.22 -5.20 10.37
C MET A 146 -13.35 -5.11 11.62
N ILE A 147 -12.92 -6.24 12.19
CA ILE A 147 -11.99 -6.28 13.33
C ILE A 147 -10.62 -5.69 12.93
N VAL A 148 -10.06 -6.12 11.79
CA VAL A 148 -8.78 -5.61 11.29
C VAL A 148 -8.84 -4.11 11.02
N ALA A 149 -9.94 -3.62 10.43
CA ALA A 149 -10.14 -2.21 10.16
C ALA A 149 -10.19 -1.38 11.46
N VAL A 150 -10.91 -1.84 12.48
CA VAL A 150 -10.99 -1.16 13.79
C VAL A 150 -9.62 -1.12 14.47
N ALA A 151 -8.88 -2.24 14.46
CA ALA A 151 -7.53 -2.28 15.00
C ALA A 151 -6.57 -1.33 14.26
N ALA A 152 -6.65 -1.28 12.92
CA ALA A 152 -5.85 -0.36 12.12
C ALA A 152 -6.17 1.11 12.44
N ILE A 153 -7.45 1.46 12.60
CA ILE A 153 -7.87 2.82 12.99
C ILE A 153 -7.36 3.17 14.40
N ALA A 154 -7.45 2.23 15.34
CA ALA A 154 -6.97 2.44 16.70
C ALA A 154 -5.45 2.72 16.73
N ILE A 155 -4.67 1.98 15.95
CA ILE A 155 -3.20 2.19 15.83
C ILE A 155 -2.91 3.52 15.13
N ALA A 156 -3.68 3.87 14.09
CA ALA A 156 -3.51 5.11 13.33
C ALA A 156 -3.86 6.38 14.13
N TRP A 157 -4.66 6.26 15.20
CA TRP A 157 -5.08 7.41 16.01
C TRP A 157 -3.93 8.08 16.79
N THR A 158 -2.88 7.33 17.11
CA THR A 158 -1.67 7.84 17.76
C THR A 158 -0.47 7.78 16.80
N PRO A 159 -0.32 8.73 15.86
CA PRO A 159 0.85 8.80 15.00
C PRO A 159 2.06 9.21 15.85
N ASN A 160 2.85 8.25 16.30
CA ASN A 160 4.00 8.53 17.17
C ASN A 160 5.23 8.98 16.36
N ASN A 161 5.37 8.50 15.11
CA ASN A 161 6.57 8.67 14.28
C ASN A 161 6.21 8.82 12.79
N THR A 162 7.12 9.40 11.99
CA THR A 162 7.08 9.33 10.51
C THR A 162 7.16 7.87 10.04
N ILE A 163 6.60 7.55 8.87
CA ILE A 163 6.61 6.19 8.30
C ILE A 163 8.04 5.69 8.18
N LEU A 164 8.99 6.58 7.85
CA LEU A 164 10.40 6.25 7.74
C LEU A 164 10.99 5.76 9.07
N ASN A 165 10.65 6.40 10.19
CA ASN A 165 11.10 6.01 11.54
C ASN A 165 10.36 4.77 12.07
N LEU A 166 9.22 4.41 11.48
CA LEU A 166 8.45 3.22 11.85
C LEU A 166 9.04 1.95 11.23
N VAL A 167 9.84 2.10 10.16
CA VAL A 167 10.40 0.99 9.37
C VAL A 167 11.94 0.97 9.42
N GLY A 168 12.63 2.05 9.80
CA GLY A 168 14.09 2.17 9.76
C GLY A 168 14.72 3.03 10.85
#